data_AF-A0A956VYS5-F1
#
_entry.id   AF-A0A956VYS5-F1
#
_cell.length_a   1.000
_cell.length_b   1.000
_cell.length_c   1.000
_cell.angle_alpha   90.00
_cell.angle_beta   90.00
_cell.angle_gamma   90.00
#
_symmetry.space_group_name_H-M   'P 1'
#
loop_
_entity.id
_entity.type
_entity.pdbx_description
1 polymer ?
#
loop_
_entity_poly.entity_id
_entity_poly.type
_entity_poly.pdbx_seq_one_letter_code
_entity_poly.pdbx_strand_id
1 'polypeptide(L)'
;MRFTLEDYQQTAVDRALSAIARARRDFDDDSSERTAVGLTAPTGAGKTVIATAVLEGIFFGTEAQPARPDTTVLWVTDDRSLNAQTIGKILQASGGRIDANRVRFVGDTDERTLESGYLYFVHIQALQRNSTLHAIRADGARSDRRTFGAWDMIANTVRERGKDFL
;
A
#
# COMPACT_ATOMS: atom_id res chain seq x y z
N MET A 1 -13.60 -8.80 -8.01
CA MET A 1 -12.68 -8.78 -9.15
C MET A 1 -13.48 -8.72 -10.44
N ARG A 2 -13.13 -7.82 -11.37
CA ARG A 2 -13.79 -7.74 -12.69
C ARG A 2 -13.26 -8.79 -13.68
N PHE A 3 -11.97 -9.08 -13.59
CA PHE A 3 -11.34 -10.12 -14.41
C PHE A 3 -11.43 -11.47 -13.72
N THR A 4 -11.67 -12.52 -14.49
CA THR A 4 -11.44 -13.89 -14.03
C THR A 4 -9.93 -14.08 -13.92
N LEU A 5 -9.45 -14.51 -12.74
CA LEU A 5 -8.05 -14.80 -12.52
C LEU A 5 -7.71 -16.16 -13.15
N GLU A 6 -6.53 -16.23 -13.78
CA GLU A 6 -5.95 -17.51 -14.16
C GLU A 6 -5.58 -18.32 -12.92
N ASP A 7 -5.53 -19.65 -13.01
CA ASP A 7 -5.28 -20.54 -11.86
C ASP A 7 -4.00 -20.18 -11.09
N TYR A 8 -2.94 -19.82 -11.81
CA TYR A 8 -1.67 -19.40 -11.21
C TYR A 8 -1.78 -18.04 -10.50
N GLN A 9 -2.63 -17.13 -10.99
CA GLN A 9 -2.89 -15.84 -10.36
C GLN A 9 -3.70 -16.04 -9.09
N GLN A 10 -4.76 -16.86 -9.14
CA GLN A 10 -5.56 -17.22 -7.97
C GLN A 10 -4.69 -17.84 -6.88
N THR A 11 -3.86 -18.82 -7.24
CA THR A 11 -2.90 -19.45 -6.31
C THR A 11 -1.95 -18.42 -5.69
N ALA A 12 -1.48 -17.45 -6.47
CA ALA A 12 -0.61 -16.39 -5.97
C ALA A 12 -1.33 -15.44 -4.99
N VAL A 13 -2.59 -15.09 -5.28
CA VAL A 13 -3.44 -14.29 -4.38
C VAL A 13 -3.64 -15.02 -3.05
N ASP A 14 -4.02 -16.30 -3.09
CA ASP A 14 -4.31 -17.08 -1.88
C ASP A 14 -3.07 -17.23 -0.99
N ARG A 15 -1.91 -17.48 -1.61
CA ARG A 15 -0.61 -17.51 -0.91
C ARG A 15 -0.27 -16.17 -0.28
N ALA A 16 -0.43 -15.07 -1.02
CA ALA A 16 -0.13 -13.74 -0.52
C ALA A 16 -1.05 -13.36 0.65
N LEU A 17 -2.36 -13.57 0.52
CA LEU A 17 -3.33 -13.31 1.58
C LEU A 17 -3.06 -14.17 2.81
N SER A 18 -2.71 -15.44 2.64
CA SER A 18 -2.38 -16.33 3.77
C SER A 18 -1.10 -15.89 4.49
N ALA A 19 -0.08 -15.49 3.74
CA ALA A 19 1.17 -14.98 4.29
C ALA A 19 0.97 -13.64 5.02
N ILE A 20 0.17 -12.73 4.46
CA ILE A 20 -0.20 -11.46 5.12
C ILE A 20 -0.99 -11.72 6.41
N ALA A 21 -1.96 -12.63 6.39
CA ALA A 21 -2.72 -12.99 7.58
C ALA A 21 -1.83 -13.59 8.68
N ARG A 22 -0.83 -14.38 8.30
CA ARG A 22 0.19 -14.88 9.23
C ARG A 22 1.06 -13.75 9.78
N ALA A 23 1.60 -12.89 8.92
CA ALA A 23 2.43 -11.74 9.32
C ALA A 23 1.72 -10.86 10.36
N ARG A 24 0.41 -10.65 10.20
CA ARG A 24 -0.39 -9.87 11.15
C ARG A 24 -0.53 -10.55 12.51
N ARG A 25 -0.66 -11.88 12.55
CA ARG A 25 -0.66 -12.65 13.82
C ARG A 25 0.71 -12.61 14.48
N ASP A 26 1.77 -12.83 13.70
CA ASP A 26 3.14 -12.81 14.20
C ASP A 26 3.47 -11.42 14.80
N PHE A 27 2.98 -10.33 14.18
CA PHE A 27 3.10 -8.97 14.74
C PHE A 27 2.27 -8.74 16.02
N ASP A 28 1.09 -9.35 16.14
CA ASP A 28 0.29 -9.30 17.38
C ASP A 28 0.98 -10.03 18.53
N ASP A 29 1.64 -11.15 18.23
CA ASP A 29 2.39 -11.94 19.21
C ASP A 29 3.69 -11.24 19.63
N ASP A 30 4.41 -10.63 18.67
CA ASP A 30 5.60 -9.81 18.91
C ASP A 30 5.68 -8.64 17.93
N SER A 31 5.41 -7.43 18.41
CA SER A 31 5.45 -6.19 17.63
C SER A 31 6.83 -5.81 17.05
N SER A 32 7.90 -6.51 17.45
CA SER A 32 9.25 -6.34 16.90
C SER A 32 9.52 -7.22 15.68
N GLU A 33 8.65 -8.20 15.41
CA GLU A 33 8.77 -9.11 14.27
C GLU A 33 8.61 -8.37 12.94
N ARG A 34 9.45 -8.77 11.97
CA ARG A 34 9.49 -8.17 10.64
C ARG A 34 9.22 -9.22 9.60
N THR A 35 8.11 -9.08 8.88
CA THR A 35 7.74 -10.02 7.81
C THR A 35 7.77 -9.34 6.44
N ALA A 36 8.12 -10.12 5.42
CA ALA A 36 7.99 -9.72 4.02
C ALA A 36 7.25 -10.80 3.25
N VAL A 37 6.35 -10.39 2.36
CA VAL A 37 5.62 -11.30 1.46
C VAL A 37 6.06 -11.02 0.03
N GLY A 38 6.70 -11.99 -0.60
CA GLY A 38 7.20 -11.88 -1.97
C GLY A 38 6.19 -12.39 -2.99
N LEU A 39 5.95 -11.59 -4.04
CA LEU A 39 5.26 -12.03 -5.25
C LEU A 39 6.24 -12.01 -6.42
N THR A 40 6.67 -13.19 -6.86
CA THR A 40 7.58 -13.33 -8.01
C THR A 40 6.80 -13.83 -9.22
N ALA A 41 6.78 -13.03 -10.29
CA ALA A 41 6.21 -13.45 -11.57
C ALA A 41 6.91 -12.71 -12.73
N PRO A 42 7.01 -13.31 -13.93
CA PRO A 42 7.55 -12.66 -15.12
C PRO A 42 6.84 -11.34 -15.45
N THR A 43 7.50 -10.47 -16.23
CA THR A 43 6.83 -9.29 -16.81
C THR A 43 5.74 -9.76 -17.77
N GLY A 44 4.56 -9.11 -17.73
CA GLY A 44 3.39 -9.52 -18.51
C GLY A 44 2.48 -10.55 -17.83
N ALA A 45 2.91 -11.23 -16.76
CA ALA A 45 2.12 -12.25 -16.05
C ALA A 45 0.95 -11.70 -15.19
N GLY A 46 0.64 -10.40 -15.30
CA GLY A 46 -0.47 -9.79 -14.56
C GLY A 46 -0.17 -9.46 -13.09
N LYS A 47 1.06 -9.13 -12.71
CA LYS A 47 1.42 -8.76 -11.31
C LYS A 47 0.49 -7.72 -10.69
N THR A 48 0.13 -6.67 -11.44
CA THR A 48 -0.82 -5.64 -10.96
C THR A 48 -2.23 -6.20 -10.76
N VAL A 49 -2.67 -7.15 -11.60
CA VAL A 49 -3.97 -7.83 -11.46
C VAL A 49 -3.98 -8.68 -10.19
N ILE A 50 -2.91 -9.45 -9.94
CA ILE A 50 -2.72 -10.23 -8.71
C ILE A 50 -2.74 -9.30 -7.49
N ALA A 51 -1.93 -8.23 -7.51
CA ALA A 51 -1.89 -7.27 -6.42
C ALA A 51 -3.26 -6.60 -6.18
N THR A 52 -4.01 -6.30 -7.23
CA THR A 52 -5.38 -5.76 -7.12
C THR A 52 -6.30 -6.75 -6.43
N ALA A 53 -6.24 -8.03 -6.79
CA ALA A 53 -7.04 -9.06 -6.15
C ALA A 53 -6.65 -9.27 -4.67
N VAL A 54 -5.36 -9.14 -4.33
CA VAL A 54 -4.90 -9.12 -2.93
C VAL A 54 -5.49 -7.92 -2.18
N LEU A 55 -5.47 -6.72 -2.77
CA LEU A 55 -6.11 -5.53 -2.16
C LEU A 55 -7.61 -5.74 -1.94
N GLU A 56 -8.32 -6.33 -2.91
CA GLU A 56 -9.73 -6.67 -2.72
C GLU A 56 -9.95 -7.67 -1.59
N GLY A 57 -9.13 -8.72 -1.51
CA GLY A 57 -9.20 -9.72 -0.44
C GLY A 57 -8.91 -9.12 0.94
N ILE A 58 -8.04 -8.10 1.01
CA ILE A 58 -7.81 -7.33 2.25
C ILE A 58 -9.02 -6.47 2.59
N PHE A 59 -9.48 -5.61 1.67
CA PHE A 59 -10.52 -4.62 1.98
C PHE A 59 -11.92 -5.21 2.13
N PHE A 60 -12.24 -6.25 1.37
CA PHE A 60 -13.59 -6.82 1.30
C PHE A 60 -13.68 -8.23 1.86
N GLY A 61 -12.54 -8.82 2.24
CA GLY A 61 -12.47 -10.19 2.74
C GLY A 61 -12.58 -11.23 1.62
N THR A 62 -12.42 -12.48 2.03
CA THR A 62 -12.65 -13.68 1.24
C THR A 62 -13.46 -14.67 2.07
N GLU A 63 -13.81 -15.83 1.51
CA GLU A 63 -14.44 -16.90 2.30
C GLU A 63 -13.55 -17.37 3.47
N ALA A 64 -12.23 -17.27 3.30
CA ALA A 64 -11.25 -17.74 4.27
C ALA A 64 -10.79 -16.66 5.27
N GLN A 65 -10.97 -15.37 4.94
CA GLN A 65 -10.44 -14.26 5.74
C GLN A 65 -11.43 -13.11 5.86
N PRO A 66 -11.61 -12.51 7.07
CA PRO A 66 -12.49 -11.37 7.24
C PRO A 66 -11.95 -10.13 6.53
N ALA A 67 -12.87 -9.26 6.13
CA ALA A 67 -12.60 -7.95 5.55
C ALA A 67 -11.89 -7.03 6.56
N ARG A 68 -11.01 -6.19 6.02
CA ARG A 68 -10.23 -5.19 6.76
C ARG A 68 -10.31 -3.85 6.03
N PRO A 69 -11.48 -3.21 6.03
CA PRO A 69 -11.70 -1.99 5.25
C PRO A 69 -10.81 -0.83 5.70
N ASP A 70 -10.32 -0.84 6.95
CA ASP A 70 -9.49 0.22 7.53
C ASP A 70 -7.98 0.03 7.31
N THR A 71 -7.55 -1.08 6.68
CA THR A 71 -6.13 -1.27 6.34
C THR A 71 -5.65 -0.12 5.46
N THR A 72 -4.51 0.45 5.82
CA THR A 72 -3.86 1.52 5.06
C THR A 72 -2.75 0.90 4.23
N VAL A 73 -2.72 1.20 2.93
CA VAL A 73 -1.73 0.60 2.02
C VAL A 73 -0.87 1.68 1.41
N LEU A 74 0.45 1.53 1.48
CA LEU A 74 1.41 2.36 0.79
C LEU A 74 1.95 1.64 -0.46
N TRP A 75 1.47 2.05 -1.62
CA TRP A 75 1.98 1.61 -2.92
C TRP A 75 3.21 2.43 -3.33
N VAL A 76 4.38 1.79 -3.30
CA VAL A 76 5.65 2.40 -3.72
C VAL A 76 5.98 2.04 -5.16
N THR A 77 6.37 3.01 -5.98
CA THR A 77 6.79 2.80 -7.38
C THR A 77 8.17 3.38 -7.66
N ASP A 78 8.85 2.81 -8.65
CA ASP A 78 10.18 3.29 -9.06
C ASP A 78 10.10 4.48 -10.02
N ASP A 79 8.99 4.61 -10.75
CA ASP A 79 8.76 5.66 -11.75
C ASP A 79 7.37 6.30 -11.56
N ARG A 80 7.35 7.64 -11.42
CA ARG A 80 6.12 8.43 -11.32
C ARG A 80 5.19 8.23 -12.51
N SER A 81 5.74 8.05 -13.72
CA SER A 81 4.96 7.88 -14.94
C SER A 81 4.05 6.65 -14.89
N LEU A 82 4.44 5.65 -14.10
CA LEU A 82 3.72 4.40 -13.92
C LEU A 82 2.56 4.51 -12.91
N ASN A 83 2.52 5.56 -12.08
CA ASN A 83 1.48 5.70 -11.05
C ASN A 83 0.09 5.78 -11.67
N ALA A 84 -0.12 6.72 -12.62
CA ALA A 84 -1.41 6.90 -13.27
C ALA A 84 -1.86 5.62 -14.00
N GLN A 85 -0.93 4.94 -14.68
CA GLN A 85 -1.22 3.66 -15.34
C GLN A 85 -1.58 2.55 -14.34
N THR A 86 -0.85 2.46 -13.24
CA THR A 86 -1.08 1.45 -12.20
C THR A 86 -2.42 1.66 -11.51
N ILE A 87 -2.74 2.91 -11.15
CA ILE A 87 -4.03 3.30 -10.59
C ILE A 87 -5.15 2.91 -11.55
N GLY A 88 -5.03 3.27 -12.84
CA GLY A 88 -6.01 2.91 -13.86
C GLY A 88 -6.23 1.39 -13.95
N LYS A 89 -5.15 0.60 -13.91
CA LYS A 89 -5.24 -0.87 -13.90
C LYS A 89 -5.93 -1.41 -12.65
N ILE A 90 -5.64 -0.86 -11.46
CA ILE A 90 -6.29 -1.27 -10.21
C ILE A 90 -7.80 -0.98 -10.26
N LEU A 91 -8.18 0.23 -10.66
CA LEU A 91 -9.58 0.63 -10.76
C LEU A 91 -10.34 -0.19 -11.80
N GLN A 92 -9.72 -0.44 -12.96
CA GLN A 92 -10.29 -1.28 -14.01
C GLN A 92 -10.45 -2.74 -13.56
N ALA A 93 -9.40 -3.32 -12.99
CA ALA A 93 -9.36 -4.72 -12.58
C ALA A 93 -10.28 -5.01 -11.38
N SER A 94 -10.42 -4.05 -10.48
CA SER A 94 -11.37 -4.16 -9.36
C SER A 94 -12.83 -3.98 -9.77
N GLY A 95 -13.10 -3.46 -10.98
CA GLY A 95 -14.47 -3.24 -11.46
C GLY A 95 -15.25 -2.25 -10.62
N GLY A 96 -14.56 -1.27 -10.01
CA GLY A 96 -15.18 -0.27 -9.14
C GLY A 96 -15.36 -0.72 -7.69
N ARG A 97 -14.90 -1.91 -7.30
CA ARG A 97 -14.89 -2.31 -5.87
C ARG A 97 -13.95 -1.43 -5.05
N ILE A 98 -12.76 -1.14 -5.58
CA ILE A 98 -11.85 -0.15 -4.99
C ILE A 98 -12.27 1.23 -5.51
N ASP A 99 -12.77 2.08 -4.62
CA ASP A 99 -13.18 3.45 -4.95
C ASP A 99 -11.94 4.32 -5.27
N ALA A 100 -12.00 5.03 -6.39
CA ALA A 100 -10.99 6.01 -6.78
C ALA A 100 -10.80 7.11 -5.71
N ASN A 101 -11.84 7.47 -4.96
CA ASN A 101 -11.75 8.44 -3.87
C ASN A 101 -10.90 7.96 -2.70
N ARG A 102 -10.62 6.65 -2.61
CA ARG A 102 -9.73 6.05 -1.59
C ARG A 102 -8.27 5.99 -2.05
N VAL A 103 -7.96 6.47 -3.25
CA VAL A 103 -6.60 6.54 -3.78
C VAL A 103 -6.05 7.96 -3.59
N ARG A 104 -4.90 8.09 -2.92
CA ARG A 104 -4.25 9.39 -2.65
C ARG A 104 -2.77 9.34 -2.98
N PHE A 105 -2.13 10.50 -3.16
CA PHE A 105 -0.68 10.60 -3.21
C PHE A 105 -0.12 11.11 -1.88
N VAL A 106 0.97 10.50 -1.41
CA VAL A 106 1.68 10.99 -0.21
C VAL A 106 2.16 12.44 -0.39
N GLY A 107 2.49 12.81 -1.64
CA GLY A 107 2.90 14.16 -2.02
C GLY A 107 1.86 15.25 -1.76
N ASP A 108 0.58 14.88 -1.73
CA ASP A 108 -0.55 15.79 -1.56
C ASP A 108 -1.13 15.76 -0.14
N THR A 109 -0.52 14.97 0.76
CA THR A 109 -0.95 14.82 2.16
C THR A 109 0.03 15.51 3.11
N ASP A 110 -0.50 16.25 4.08
CA ASP A 110 0.24 16.87 5.19
C ASP A 110 -0.53 16.67 6.51
N GLU A 111 -0.59 15.42 6.97
CA GLU A 111 -1.30 15.00 8.18
C GLU A 111 -0.35 14.25 9.12
N ARG A 112 -0.75 14.00 10.38
CA ARG A 112 0.11 13.29 11.33
C ARG A 112 0.31 11.81 10.94
N THR A 113 -0.74 11.17 10.42
CA THR A 113 -0.74 9.79 9.92
C THR A 113 -1.36 9.78 8.54
N LEU A 114 -1.03 8.80 7.71
CA LEU A 114 -1.84 8.47 6.53
C LEU A 114 -3.25 8.08 7.00
N GLU A 115 -4.32 8.24 6.23
CA GLU A 115 -5.70 7.97 6.67
C GLU A 115 -6.07 6.47 6.55
N SER A 116 -6.89 5.94 7.45
CA SER A 116 -7.26 4.51 7.47
C SER A 116 -8.13 4.15 6.28
N GLY A 117 -7.89 2.97 5.69
CA GLY A 117 -8.62 2.52 4.52
C GLY A 117 -8.20 3.19 3.20
N TYR A 118 -7.14 3.99 3.19
CA TYR A 118 -6.67 4.61 1.95
C TYR A 118 -5.52 3.83 1.30
N LEU A 119 -5.48 3.89 -0.03
CA LEU A 119 -4.37 3.42 -0.86
C LEU A 119 -3.52 4.63 -1.28
N TYR A 120 -2.36 4.77 -0.65
CA TYR A 120 -1.43 5.86 -0.91
C TYR A 120 -0.39 5.47 -1.95
N PHE A 121 -0.23 6.30 -2.97
CA PHE A 121 0.85 6.17 -3.94
C PHE A 121 2.02 7.09 -3.59
N VAL A 122 3.22 6.55 -3.70
CA VAL A 122 4.46 7.31 -3.62
C VAL A 122 5.47 6.72 -4.59
N HIS A 123 6.28 7.58 -5.21
CA HIS A 123 7.42 7.11 -5.99
C HIS A 123 8.65 7.13 -5.09
N ILE A 124 9.60 6.22 -5.27
CA ILE A 124 10.70 6.03 -4.33
C ILE A 124 11.60 7.26 -4.20
N GLN A 125 11.77 8.04 -5.28
CA GLN A 125 12.57 9.28 -5.25
C GLN A 125 11.93 10.36 -4.35
N ALA A 126 10.62 10.31 -4.07
CA ALA A 126 9.96 11.21 -3.12
C ALA A 126 10.39 10.97 -1.68
N LEU A 127 10.91 9.78 -1.39
CA LEU A 127 11.31 9.37 -0.05
C LEU A 127 12.82 9.52 0.17
N GLN A 128 13.58 9.85 -0.88
CA GLN A 128 15.02 10.06 -0.79
C GLN A 128 15.36 11.33 -0.01
N ARG A 129 16.58 11.37 0.58
CA ARG A 129 17.06 12.43 1.48
C ARG A 129 16.83 13.87 0.97
N ASN A 130 16.97 14.11 -0.33
CA ASN A 130 16.90 15.45 -0.92
C ASN A 130 15.51 15.80 -1.50
N SER A 131 14.49 15.00 -1.19
CA SER A 131 13.11 15.25 -1.63
C SER A 131 12.48 16.46 -0.93
N THR A 132 11.46 17.04 -1.55
CA THR A 132 10.63 18.10 -0.96
C THR A 132 9.58 17.59 0.01
N LEU A 133 9.44 16.26 0.18
CA LEU A 133 8.46 15.66 1.08
C LEU A 133 8.93 15.55 2.53
N HIS A 134 9.98 16.25 2.93
CA HIS A 134 10.46 16.24 4.33
C HIS A 134 9.98 17.49 5.07
N ALA A 135 9.60 17.33 6.34
CA ALA A 135 9.30 18.48 7.22
C ALA A 135 10.58 19.25 7.60
N ILE A 136 11.74 18.58 7.57
CA ILE A 136 13.06 19.18 7.75
C ILE A 136 13.84 19.01 6.44
N ARG A 137 14.32 20.12 5.87
CA ARG A 137 15.11 20.14 4.64
C ARG A 137 16.54 19.68 4.93
N ALA A 138 17.30 19.40 3.86
CA ALA A 138 18.67 18.90 3.97
C ALA A 138 19.64 19.88 4.70
N ASP A 139 19.31 21.18 4.72
CA ASP A 139 20.04 22.24 5.42
C ASP A 139 19.63 22.39 6.91
N GLY A 140 18.72 21.56 7.41
CA GLY A 140 18.22 21.60 8.78
C GLY A 140 17.06 22.59 9.02
N ALA A 141 16.66 23.36 8.00
CA ALA A 141 15.52 24.27 8.12
C ALA A 141 14.19 23.51 8.05
N ARG A 142 13.17 24.03 8.74
CA ARG A 142 11.79 23.53 8.60
C ARG A 142 11.24 23.87 7.23
N SER A 143 10.45 22.95 6.68
CA SER A 143 9.68 23.18 5.45
C SER A 143 8.60 24.23 5.70
N ASP A 144 8.48 25.16 4.76
CA ASP A 144 7.42 26.17 4.72
C ASP A 144 6.08 25.58 4.24
N ARG A 145 6.11 24.40 3.61
CA ARG A 145 4.95 23.75 2.98
C ARG A 145 4.44 22.51 3.69
N ARG A 146 5.19 21.99 4.67
CA ARG A 146 4.87 20.71 5.32
C ARG A 146 5.08 20.77 6.81
N THR A 147 4.04 20.37 7.54
CA THR A 147 4.08 20.11 8.98
C THR A 147 4.67 18.73 9.24
N PHE A 148 4.29 17.73 8.42
CA PHE A 148 4.71 16.35 8.52
C PHE A 148 5.40 15.90 7.23
N GLY A 149 6.61 15.37 7.38
CA GLY A 149 7.32 14.73 6.28
C GLY A 149 6.70 13.38 5.94
N ALA A 150 6.98 12.87 4.74
CA ALA A 150 6.52 11.54 4.32
C ALA A 150 6.96 10.45 5.31
N TRP A 151 8.21 10.49 5.78
CA TRP A 151 8.70 9.56 6.79
C TRP A 151 8.05 9.73 8.16
N ASP A 152 7.68 10.95 8.55
CA ASP A 152 6.94 11.20 9.79
C ASP A 152 5.55 10.56 9.71
N MET A 153 4.83 10.80 8.60
CA MET A 153 3.52 10.21 8.34
C MET A 153 3.57 8.68 8.35
N ILE A 154 4.54 8.09 7.64
CA ILE A 154 4.72 6.63 7.59
C ILE A 154 5.03 6.09 8.98
N ALA A 155 6.01 6.68 9.69
CA ALA A 155 6.42 6.19 11.00
C ALA A 155 5.31 6.33 12.06
N ASN A 156 4.55 7.43 12.03
CA ASN A 156 3.38 7.59 12.90
C ASN A 156 2.30 6.55 12.58
N THR A 157 2.03 6.31 11.29
CA THR A 157 1.05 5.30 10.85
C THR A 157 1.46 3.90 11.31
N VAL A 158 2.74 3.53 11.16
CA VAL A 158 3.28 2.25 11.66
C VAL A 158 3.09 2.14 13.17
N ARG A 159 3.43 3.17 13.94
CA ARG A 159 3.32 3.14 15.41
C ARG A 159 1.88 3.01 15.90
N GLU A 160 0.91 3.58 15.18
CA GLU A 160 -0.48 3.64 15.62
C GLU A 160 -1.35 2.52 15.05
N ARG A 161 -1.01 2.01 13.87
CA ARG A 161 -1.81 1.01 13.16
C ARG A 161 -1.15 -0.36 13.11
N GLY A 162 0.18 -0.43 13.23
CA GLY A 162 0.94 -1.68 13.24
C GLY A 162 0.52 -2.62 12.09
N LYS A 163 -0.12 -3.73 12.45
CA LYS A 163 -0.67 -4.75 11.54
C LYS A 163 -1.69 -4.25 10.51
N ASP A 164 -2.24 -3.06 10.67
CA ASP A 164 -3.19 -2.43 9.75
C ASP A 164 -2.55 -1.41 8.80
N PHE A 165 -1.22 -1.39 8.73
CA PHE A 165 -0.45 -0.69 7.70
C PHE A 165 0.34 -1.69 6.85
N LEU A 166 0.20 -1.59 5.52
CA LEU A 166 0.87 -2.44 4.53
C LEU A 166 1.74 -1.61 3.58
#